data_AF-A0A553PMG6-F1
#
_entry.id   AF-A0A553PMG6-F1
#
_cell.length_a   1.000
_cell.length_b   1.000
_cell.length_c   1.000
_cell.angle_alpha   90.00
_cell.angle_beta   90.00
_cell.angle_gamma   90.00
#
_symmetry.space_group_name_H-M   'P 1'
#
loop_
_entity.id
_entity.type
_entity.pdbx_description
1 polymer ?
#
loop_
_entity_poly.entity_id
_entity_poly.type
_entity_poly.pdbx_seq_one_letter_code
_entity_poly.pdbx_strand_id
1 'polypeptide(L)'
;MPNYSSQVILCIQGVSYLCGLILSLCVCVPMAIHQEHFKGHCLLFSTGRWQEADGQFKVDWASQAYCNFTIFVAVVQFVLSLCQFVRICKYFKRGTDASFLGAFVDVICGVLITVVTLIAALFVTCGFKVWCGEMTRRFQTCQDATANDIDKADGIDTSGFYNQMFTAQFGIWMSFTAYCNALVFSMVKLCRYHHEENLRVSMAKERKRLINEDIVTEVPVMARDETQASASRRRRRGDRSSGPPPSTAPIMPPALQSEDPDQILSVEGIDNPGAPGAARPTPPTAGHAIPASPMDTPPSPTGGGNQIRLSPE
;
A
#
# COMPACT_ATOMS: atom_id res chain seq x y z
N MET A 1 -21.68 7.58 24.66
CA MET A 1 -20.71 8.70 24.78
C MET A 1 -19.85 8.70 23.51
N PRO A 2 -19.46 9.84 22.94
CA PRO A 2 -18.59 9.85 21.77
C PRO A 2 -17.22 9.23 22.12
N ASN A 3 -16.80 8.23 21.36
CA ASN A 3 -15.52 7.54 21.59
C ASN A 3 -14.36 8.49 21.26
N TYR A 4 -13.79 9.13 22.29
CA TYR A 4 -12.68 10.08 22.20
C TYR A 4 -11.52 9.54 21.33
N SER A 5 -11.17 8.26 21.51
CA SER A 5 -10.13 7.57 20.73
C SER A 5 -10.39 7.58 19.23
N SER A 6 -11.64 7.40 18.77
CA SER A 6 -11.98 7.39 17.34
C SER A 6 -11.83 8.78 16.71
N GLN A 7 -12.20 9.83 17.46
CA GLN A 7 -12.05 11.23 17.02
C GLN A 7 -10.57 11.62 16.93
N VAL A 8 -9.75 11.24 17.92
CA VAL A 8 -8.30 11.50 17.91
C VAL A 8 -7.62 10.87 16.68
N ILE A 9 -7.92 9.60 16.34
CA ILE A 9 -7.35 8.94 15.16
C ILE A 9 -7.81 9.65 13.86
N LEU A 10 -9.05 10.13 13.80
CA LEU A 10 -9.58 10.86 12.65
C LEU A 10 -8.89 12.24 12.47
N CYS A 11 -8.63 12.96 13.56
CA CYS A 11 -7.86 14.20 13.54
C CYS A 11 -6.41 13.98 13.09
N ILE A 12 -5.69 13.00 13.66
CA ILE A 12 -4.29 12.71 13.30
C ILE A 12 -4.19 12.36 11.81
N GLN A 13 -5.07 11.49 11.31
CA GLN A 13 -5.09 11.12 9.89
C GLN A 13 -5.44 12.31 8.98
N GLY A 14 -6.32 13.21 9.42
CA GLY A 14 -6.62 14.47 8.70
C GLY A 14 -5.40 15.39 8.59
N VAL A 15 -4.64 15.54 9.67
CA VAL A 15 -3.35 16.29 9.66
C VAL A 15 -2.34 15.60 8.75
N SER A 16 -2.22 14.27 8.79
CA SER A 16 -1.30 13.52 7.91
C SER A 16 -1.58 13.76 6.43
N TYR A 17 -2.84 13.73 5.98
CA TYR A 17 -3.19 14.02 4.58
C TYR A 17 -3.02 15.50 4.22
N LEU A 18 -3.26 16.44 5.15
CA LEU A 18 -2.98 17.86 4.93
C LEU A 18 -1.47 18.12 4.73
N CYS A 19 -0.62 17.50 5.56
CA CYS A 19 0.83 17.53 5.36
C CYS A 19 1.23 16.88 4.04
N GLY A 20 0.65 15.72 3.69
CA GLY A 20 0.88 15.06 2.40
C GLY A 20 0.47 15.92 1.19
N LEU A 21 -0.61 16.71 1.31
CA LEU A 21 -1.03 17.66 0.28
C LEU A 21 0.03 18.75 0.06
N ILE A 22 0.50 19.39 1.14
CA ILE A 22 1.55 20.42 1.06
C ILE A 22 2.84 19.83 0.48
N LEU A 23 3.27 18.66 0.98
CA LEU A 23 4.49 18.00 0.52
C LEU A 23 4.42 17.59 -0.95
N SER A 24 3.25 17.15 -1.44
CA SER A 24 3.07 16.84 -2.86
C SER A 24 3.26 18.06 -3.78
N LEU A 25 2.87 19.26 -3.34
CA LEU A 25 3.19 20.51 -4.05
C LEU A 25 4.69 20.84 -3.96
N CYS A 26 5.32 20.63 -2.80
CA CYS A 26 6.77 20.79 -2.62
C CYS A 26 7.61 19.81 -3.47
N VAL A 27 7.03 18.74 -4.02
CA VAL A 27 7.69 17.87 -5.02
C VAL A 27 7.29 18.28 -6.44
N CYS A 28 6.00 18.47 -6.70
CA CYS A 28 5.49 18.74 -8.05
C CYS A 28 5.98 20.08 -8.61
N VAL A 29 6.00 21.15 -7.81
CA VAL A 29 6.39 22.50 -8.25
C VAL A 29 7.87 22.57 -8.68
N PRO A 30 8.86 22.18 -7.85
CA PRO A 30 10.25 22.24 -8.30
C PRO A 30 10.53 21.28 -9.46
N MET A 31 9.89 20.11 -9.52
CA MET A 31 10.07 19.18 -10.64
C MET A 31 9.50 19.72 -11.97
N ALA A 32 8.40 20.47 -11.93
CA ALA A 32 7.81 21.09 -13.12
C ALA A 32 8.65 22.27 -13.63
N ILE A 33 9.00 23.22 -12.75
CA ILE A 33 9.88 24.36 -13.08
C ILE A 33 11.22 23.86 -13.63
N HIS A 34 11.77 22.82 -13.03
CA HIS A 34 13.01 22.20 -13.48
C HIS A 34 12.91 21.66 -14.93
N GLN A 35 11.80 21.02 -15.31
CA GLN A 35 11.62 20.58 -16.70
C GLN A 35 11.54 21.76 -17.68
N GLU A 36 10.91 22.87 -17.30
CA GLU A 36 10.83 24.07 -18.15
C GLU A 36 12.21 24.71 -18.38
N HIS A 37 13.00 24.88 -17.31
CA HIS A 37 14.37 25.42 -17.38
C HIS A 37 15.29 24.56 -18.27
N PHE A 38 15.09 23.25 -18.27
CA PHE A 38 15.85 22.27 -19.05
C PHE A 38 15.21 21.96 -20.42
N LYS A 39 14.29 22.81 -20.92
CA LYS A 39 13.60 22.67 -22.23
C LYS A 39 12.91 21.31 -22.44
N GLY A 40 12.46 20.70 -21.35
CA GLY A 40 11.83 19.37 -21.31
C GLY A 40 12.82 18.21 -21.18
N HIS A 41 14.13 18.43 -21.13
CA HIS A 41 15.11 17.38 -20.85
C HIS A 41 15.08 16.97 -19.36
N CYS A 42 15.52 15.75 -19.06
CA CYS A 42 15.49 15.19 -17.70
C CYS A 42 16.91 15.01 -17.14
N LEU A 43 17.18 15.66 -16.01
CA LEU A 43 18.45 15.62 -15.28
C LEU A 43 18.66 14.31 -14.48
N LEU A 44 17.59 13.62 -14.11
CA LEU A 44 17.70 12.34 -13.39
C LEU A 44 18.39 11.30 -14.28
N PHE A 45 19.56 10.84 -13.83
CA PHE A 45 20.42 9.88 -14.55
C PHE A 45 21.03 10.39 -15.86
N SER A 46 20.97 11.68 -16.17
CA SER A 46 21.79 12.21 -17.28
C SER A 46 23.28 12.13 -16.92
N THR A 47 24.07 11.72 -17.89
CA THR A 47 25.53 11.67 -17.80
C THR A 47 26.13 12.71 -18.74
N GLY A 48 27.44 12.79 -18.86
CA GLY A 48 28.06 13.63 -19.87
C GLY A 48 29.58 13.60 -19.82
N ARG A 49 30.21 14.43 -20.64
CA ARG A 49 31.67 14.63 -20.62
C ARG A 49 32.00 16.11 -20.70
N TRP A 50 32.94 16.53 -19.86
CA TRP A 50 33.57 17.85 -19.94
C TRP A 50 34.46 17.91 -21.18
N GLN A 51 34.26 18.92 -22.04
CA GLN A 51 35.09 19.16 -23.21
C GLN A 51 36.20 20.14 -22.84
N GLU A 52 37.45 19.69 -22.90
CA GLU A 52 38.63 20.50 -22.56
C GLU A 52 38.84 21.69 -23.52
N ALA A 53 38.34 21.60 -24.75
CA ALA A 53 38.50 22.63 -25.78
C ALA A 53 37.70 23.92 -25.47
N ASP A 54 36.43 23.77 -25.10
CA ASP A 54 35.49 24.89 -24.92
C ASP A 54 35.09 25.12 -23.44
N GLY A 55 35.52 24.24 -22.53
CA GLY A 55 35.11 24.23 -21.12
C GLY A 55 33.66 23.83 -20.86
N GLN A 56 32.90 23.49 -21.92
CA GLN A 56 31.49 23.14 -21.83
C GLN A 56 31.28 21.66 -21.47
N PHE A 57 30.18 21.36 -20.78
CA PHE A 57 29.77 20.00 -20.48
C PHE A 57 28.80 19.52 -21.55
N LYS A 58 29.17 18.46 -22.28
CA LYS A 58 28.26 17.82 -23.23
C LYS A 58 27.40 16.81 -22.47
N VAL A 59 26.11 17.07 -22.37
CA VAL A 59 25.15 16.20 -21.66
C VAL A 59 24.65 15.08 -22.58
N ASP A 60 24.73 13.84 -22.08
CA ASP A 60 24.00 12.71 -22.62
C ASP A 60 22.69 12.58 -21.81
N TRP A 61 21.61 13.16 -22.32
CA TRP A 61 20.32 13.24 -21.65
C TRP A 61 19.67 11.87 -21.43
N ALA A 62 19.16 11.65 -20.22
CA ALA A 62 18.40 10.45 -19.88
C ALA A 62 16.95 10.51 -20.41
N SER A 63 16.28 9.36 -20.39
CA SER A 63 14.87 9.28 -20.78
C SER A 63 13.98 10.18 -19.91
N GLN A 64 13.16 11.01 -20.56
CA GLN A 64 12.16 11.88 -19.91
C GLN A 64 11.20 11.11 -18.99
N ALA A 65 11.05 9.79 -19.21
CA ALA A 65 10.19 8.92 -18.41
C ALA A 65 10.48 8.99 -16.89
N TYR A 66 11.74 9.17 -16.46
CA TYR A 66 12.08 9.23 -15.03
C TYR A 66 11.53 10.49 -14.34
N CYS A 67 11.68 11.66 -14.97
CA CYS A 67 11.13 12.91 -14.47
C CYS A 67 9.59 12.91 -14.55
N ASN A 68 9.04 12.47 -15.68
CA ASN A 68 7.59 12.40 -15.90
C ASN A 68 6.90 11.45 -14.90
N PHE A 69 7.51 10.30 -14.57
CA PHE A 69 7.03 9.39 -13.55
C PHE A 69 6.97 10.04 -12.17
N THR A 70 8.03 10.75 -11.76
CA THR A 70 8.08 11.45 -10.47
C THR A 70 7.00 12.53 -10.37
N ILE A 71 6.79 13.32 -11.44
CA ILE A 71 5.74 14.34 -11.51
C ILE A 71 4.35 13.67 -11.43
N PHE A 72 4.12 12.60 -12.19
CA PHE A 72 2.87 11.84 -12.15
C PHE A 72 2.57 11.30 -10.75
N VAL A 73 3.55 10.71 -10.06
CA VAL A 73 3.39 10.24 -8.67
C VAL A 73 3.03 11.40 -7.75
N ALA A 74 3.68 12.56 -7.86
CA ALA A 74 3.36 13.73 -7.05
C ALA A 74 1.93 14.27 -7.30
N VAL A 75 1.47 14.30 -8.56
CA VAL A 75 0.10 14.68 -8.91
C VAL A 75 -0.92 13.68 -8.37
N VAL A 76 -0.66 12.37 -8.48
CA VAL A 76 -1.52 11.33 -7.90
C VAL A 76 -1.58 11.46 -6.37
N GLN A 77 -0.44 11.71 -5.71
CA GLN A 77 -0.41 12.00 -4.26
C GLN A 77 -1.23 13.23 -3.90
N PHE A 78 -1.16 14.32 -4.68
CA PHE A 78 -1.95 15.53 -4.45
C PHE A 78 -3.46 15.24 -4.51
N VAL A 79 -3.91 14.57 -5.58
CA VAL A 79 -5.33 14.20 -5.77
C VAL A 79 -5.81 13.27 -4.66
N LEU A 80 -5.03 12.24 -4.32
CA LEU A 80 -5.38 11.31 -3.23
C LEU A 80 -5.47 12.03 -1.88
N SER A 81 -4.47 12.84 -1.50
CA SER A 81 -4.51 13.63 -0.27
C SER A 81 -5.72 14.57 -0.21
N LEU A 82 -6.05 15.25 -1.32
CA LEU A 82 -7.21 16.13 -1.39
C LEU A 82 -8.54 15.37 -1.24
N CYS A 83 -8.70 14.24 -1.96
CA CYS A 83 -9.88 13.38 -1.83
C CYS A 83 -10.05 12.84 -0.41
N GLN A 84 -8.96 12.38 0.22
CA GLN A 84 -8.99 11.86 1.59
C GLN A 84 -9.25 12.96 2.63
N PHE A 85 -8.66 14.14 2.46
CA PHE A 85 -8.95 15.29 3.32
C PHE A 85 -10.43 15.70 3.25
N VAL A 86 -11.00 15.84 2.05
CA VAL A 86 -12.42 16.15 1.85
C VAL A 86 -13.32 15.06 2.47
N ARG A 87 -12.97 13.79 2.30
CA ARG A 87 -13.69 12.64 2.90
C ARG A 87 -13.69 12.73 4.43
N ILE A 88 -12.54 12.99 5.05
CA ILE A 88 -12.42 13.19 6.51
C ILE A 88 -13.22 14.40 6.98
N CYS A 89 -13.17 15.54 6.29
CA CYS A 89 -13.98 16.71 6.63
C CYS A 89 -15.48 16.42 6.59
N LYS A 90 -15.94 15.56 5.65
CA LYS A 90 -17.36 15.14 5.57
C LYS A 90 -17.74 14.19 6.71
N TYR A 91 -16.86 13.27 7.12
CA TYR A 91 -17.10 12.43 8.30
C TYR A 91 -17.15 13.27 9.59
N PHE A 92 -16.22 14.21 9.77
CA PHE A 92 -16.21 15.11 10.93
C PHE A 92 -17.51 15.94 11.02
N LYS A 93 -18.00 16.50 9.91
CA LYS A 93 -19.26 17.27 9.87
C LYS A 93 -20.53 16.43 10.07
N ARG A 94 -20.52 15.15 9.68
CA ARG A 94 -21.71 14.27 9.78
C ARG A 94 -21.74 13.41 11.05
N GLY A 95 -20.64 13.36 11.83
CA GLY A 95 -20.53 12.51 13.01
C GLY A 95 -20.72 11.02 12.72
N THR A 96 -20.49 10.59 11.47
CA THR A 96 -20.72 9.22 11.00
C THR A 96 -19.40 8.46 10.93
N ASP A 97 -19.38 7.23 11.45
CA ASP A 97 -18.23 6.34 11.34
C ASP A 97 -17.97 5.89 9.88
N ALA A 98 -16.72 5.57 9.56
CA ALA A 98 -16.36 5.03 8.25
C ALA A 98 -16.87 3.59 8.07
N SER A 99 -17.25 3.24 6.84
CA SER A 99 -17.64 1.87 6.47
C SER A 99 -16.41 0.96 6.37
N PHE A 100 -16.54 -0.32 6.76
CA PHE A 100 -15.47 -1.33 6.69
C PHE A 100 -14.79 -1.40 5.31
N LEU A 101 -15.58 -1.53 4.23
CA LEU A 101 -15.09 -1.53 2.85
C LEU A 101 -14.30 -0.25 2.52
N GLY A 102 -14.70 0.89 3.08
CA GLY A 102 -13.96 2.15 2.95
C GLY A 102 -12.57 2.07 3.58
N ALA A 103 -12.46 1.57 4.81
CA ALA A 103 -11.18 1.39 5.49
C ALA A 103 -10.26 0.38 4.76
N PHE A 104 -10.84 -0.67 4.18
CA PHE A 104 -10.11 -1.66 3.38
C PHE A 104 -9.53 -1.05 2.08
N VAL A 105 -10.32 -0.28 1.34
CA VAL A 105 -9.84 0.46 0.15
C VAL A 105 -8.79 1.50 0.53
N ASP A 106 -8.97 2.21 1.64
CA ASP A 106 -8.00 3.20 2.14
C ASP A 106 -6.64 2.54 2.46
N VAL A 107 -6.63 1.29 2.97
CA VAL A 107 -5.41 0.49 3.17
C VAL A 107 -4.77 0.06 1.84
N ILE A 108 -5.52 -0.48 0.88
CA ILE A 108 -4.96 -0.91 -0.43
C ILE A 108 -4.34 0.28 -1.16
N CYS A 109 -5.07 1.39 -1.26
CA CYS A 109 -4.56 2.63 -1.86
C CYS A 109 -3.34 3.15 -1.09
N GLY A 110 -3.34 3.04 0.24
CA GLY A 110 -2.21 3.38 1.11
C GLY A 110 -0.94 2.56 0.84
N VAL A 111 -1.06 1.24 0.63
CA VAL A 111 0.07 0.38 0.25
C VAL A 111 0.59 0.76 -1.14
N LEU A 112 -0.30 0.86 -2.14
CA LEU A 112 0.07 1.17 -3.52
C LEU A 112 0.78 2.52 -3.62
N ILE A 113 0.23 3.58 -3.00
CA ILE A 113 0.83 4.91 -3.04
C ILE A 113 2.18 4.94 -2.32
N THR A 114 2.32 4.23 -1.20
CA THR A 114 3.59 4.15 -0.46
C THR A 114 4.69 3.49 -1.30
N VAL A 115 4.38 2.40 -2.02
CA VAL A 115 5.34 1.70 -2.89
C VAL A 115 5.78 2.59 -4.06
N VAL A 116 4.86 3.24 -4.79
CA VAL A 116 5.26 4.11 -5.91
C VAL A 116 5.99 5.38 -5.44
N THR A 117 5.65 5.88 -4.23
CA THR A 117 6.39 7.00 -3.61
C THR A 117 7.83 6.61 -3.30
N LEU A 118 8.06 5.39 -2.78
CA LEU A 118 9.41 4.88 -2.52
C LEU A 118 10.22 4.76 -3.82
N ILE A 119 9.63 4.23 -4.89
CA ILE A 119 10.29 4.12 -6.21
C ILE A 119 10.67 5.51 -6.74
N ALA A 120 9.75 6.49 -6.65
CA ALA A 120 10.01 7.86 -7.07
C ALA A 120 11.11 8.51 -6.20
N ALA A 121 11.11 8.32 -4.88
CA ALA A 121 12.16 8.81 -3.99
C ALA A 121 13.55 8.25 -4.34
N LEU A 122 13.62 6.96 -4.70
CA LEU A 122 14.85 6.33 -5.19
C LEU A 122 15.29 6.91 -6.54
N PHE A 123 14.38 7.13 -7.50
CA PHE A 123 14.74 7.76 -8.78
C PHE A 123 15.30 9.17 -8.61
N VAL A 124 14.67 10.03 -7.80
CA VAL A 124 15.18 11.38 -7.55
C VAL A 124 16.54 11.32 -6.83
N THR A 125 16.67 10.52 -5.77
CA THR A 125 17.91 10.44 -4.98
C THR A 125 19.08 9.86 -5.78
N CYS A 126 18.87 8.73 -6.47
CA CYS A 126 19.91 8.09 -7.28
C CYS A 126 20.24 8.89 -8.54
N GLY A 127 19.24 9.41 -9.25
CA GLY A 127 19.44 10.20 -10.45
C GLY A 127 20.19 11.51 -10.17
N PHE A 128 19.86 12.20 -9.08
CA PHE A 128 20.59 13.40 -8.65
C PHE A 128 22.03 13.08 -8.21
N LYS A 129 22.26 11.93 -7.55
CA LYS A 129 23.61 11.49 -7.18
C LYS A 129 24.49 11.22 -8.40
N VAL A 130 23.95 10.63 -9.47
CA VAL A 130 24.66 10.44 -10.75
C VAL A 130 25.05 11.78 -11.37
N TRP A 131 24.09 12.70 -11.50
CA TRP A 131 24.34 14.05 -12.03
C TRP A 131 25.41 14.81 -11.22
N CYS A 132 25.27 14.86 -9.90
CA CYS A 132 26.25 15.53 -9.06
C CYS A 132 27.63 14.88 -9.13
N GLY A 133 27.74 13.57 -9.35
CA GLY A 133 29.01 12.89 -9.60
C GLY A 133 29.75 13.46 -10.81
N GLU A 134 29.04 13.74 -11.91
CA GLU A 134 29.60 14.37 -13.11
C GLU A 134 29.95 15.85 -12.92
N MET A 135 29.14 16.60 -12.17
CA MET A 135 29.44 18.00 -11.84
C MET A 135 30.68 18.13 -10.93
N THR A 136 30.82 17.23 -9.94
CA THR A 136 31.97 17.23 -9.01
C THR A 136 33.30 16.83 -9.64
N ARG A 137 33.33 16.42 -10.93
CA ARG A 137 34.58 16.27 -11.68
C ARG A 137 35.28 17.61 -11.95
N ARG A 138 34.52 18.72 -12.02
CA ARG A 138 35.04 20.05 -12.37
C ARG A 138 34.91 21.09 -11.25
N PHE A 139 33.94 20.92 -10.35
CA PHE A 139 33.67 21.79 -9.20
C PHE A 139 33.87 21.04 -7.88
N GLN A 140 34.23 21.74 -6.80
CA GLN A 140 34.39 21.10 -5.49
C GLN A 140 33.05 20.64 -4.90
N THR A 141 31.97 21.37 -5.16
CA THR A 141 30.62 20.96 -4.77
C THR A 141 29.66 20.97 -5.98
N CYS A 142 28.60 20.17 -5.90
CA CYS A 142 27.52 20.18 -6.88
C CYS A 142 26.72 21.50 -6.87
N GLN A 143 26.79 22.27 -5.77
CA GLN A 143 26.12 23.56 -5.65
C GLN A 143 26.82 24.64 -6.49
N ASP A 144 28.15 24.66 -6.53
CA ASP A 144 28.95 25.66 -7.27
C ASP A 144 28.66 25.64 -8.78
N ALA A 145 28.33 24.46 -9.31
CA ALA A 145 27.89 24.26 -10.69
C ALA A 145 26.67 25.13 -11.03
N THR A 146 25.76 25.36 -10.07
CA THR A 146 24.51 26.13 -10.23
C THR A 146 24.71 27.61 -10.59
N ALA A 147 25.88 28.17 -10.26
CA ALA A 147 26.21 29.58 -10.55
C ALA A 147 26.94 29.76 -11.90
N ASN A 148 27.19 28.66 -12.62
CA ASN A 148 27.95 28.65 -13.87
C ASN A 148 27.07 28.20 -15.03
N ASP A 149 27.32 28.78 -16.20
CA ASP A 149 26.69 28.40 -17.46
C ASP A 149 27.45 27.19 -18.03
N ILE A 150 26.91 26.00 -17.77
CA ILE A 150 27.57 24.70 -17.98
C ILE A 150 27.38 24.19 -19.43
N ASP A 151 26.25 24.53 -20.05
CA ASP A 151 25.85 24.04 -21.37
C ASP A 151 25.14 25.13 -22.19
N LYS A 152 25.92 25.76 -23.07
CA LYS A 152 25.46 26.76 -24.03
C LYS A 152 24.95 26.15 -25.33
N ALA A 153 25.20 24.87 -25.60
CA ALA A 153 24.83 24.21 -26.84
C ALA A 153 23.32 23.94 -26.88
N ASP A 154 22.78 23.36 -25.79
CA ASP A 154 21.34 23.18 -25.62
C ASP A 154 20.67 24.46 -25.07
N GLY A 155 21.45 25.42 -24.56
CA GLY A 155 21.01 26.74 -24.13
C GLY A 155 20.02 26.68 -22.96
N ILE A 156 20.39 25.91 -21.94
CA ILE A 156 19.59 25.56 -20.77
C ILE A 156 19.90 26.50 -19.62
N ASP A 157 18.87 26.87 -18.83
CA ASP A 157 19.07 27.67 -17.63
C ASP A 157 19.41 26.77 -16.44
N THR A 158 20.70 26.72 -16.08
CA THR A 158 21.20 25.97 -14.92
C THR A 158 20.93 26.67 -13.58
N SER A 159 20.33 27.86 -13.56
CA SER A 159 20.10 28.59 -12.32
C SER A 159 19.16 27.85 -11.36
N GLY A 160 19.58 27.78 -10.09
CA GLY A 160 18.81 27.19 -9.00
C GLY A 160 18.62 25.66 -9.01
N PHE A 161 19.15 24.91 -9.99
CA PHE A 161 18.85 23.47 -10.14
C PHE A 161 19.11 22.66 -8.86
N TYR A 162 20.21 22.95 -8.14
CA TYR A 162 20.58 22.27 -6.90
C TYR A 162 19.52 22.46 -5.80
N ASN A 163 19.03 23.69 -5.62
CA ASN A 163 18.02 24.01 -4.60
C ASN A 163 16.65 23.41 -4.93
N GLN A 164 16.26 23.42 -6.21
CA GLN A 164 15.03 22.79 -6.69
C GLN A 164 15.06 21.27 -6.46
N MET A 165 16.14 20.60 -6.87
CA MET A 165 16.32 19.15 -6.70
C MET A 165 16.49 18.73 -5.24
N PHE A 166 17.15 19.53 -4.40
CA PHE A 166 17.22 19.28 -2.96
C PHE A 166 15.84 19.38 -2.31
N THR A 167 15.05 20.39 -2.68
CA THR A 167 13.67 20.56 -2.19
C THR A 167 12.78 19.38 -2.59
N ALA A 168 12.89 18.90 -3.85
CA ALA A 168 12.17 17.73 -4.32
C ALA A 168 12.57 16.44 -3.56
N GLN A 169 13.87 16.22 -3.32
CA GLN A 169 14.36 15.08 -2.51
C GLN A 169 13.81 15.12 -1.08
N PHE A 170 13.94 16.25 -0.39
CA PHE A 170 13.41 16.39 0.97
C PHE A 170 11.89 16.19 0.99
N GLY A 171 11.16 16.83 0.06
CA GLY A 171 9.72 16.73 -0.06
C GLY A 171 9.23 15.30 -0.30
N ILE A 172 9.91 14.51 -1.13
CA ILE A 172 9.47 13.14 -1.45
C ILE A 172 9.80 12.13 -0.35
N TRP A 173 10.94 12.27 0.34
CA TRP A 173 11.23 11.46 1.54
C TRP A 173 10.28 11.78 2.69
N MET A 174 9.98 13.07 2.92
CA MET A 174 8.96 13.46 3.89
C MET A 174 7.57 12.95 3.49
N SER A 175 7.21 13.00 2.20
CA SER A 175 5.96 12.42 1.69
C SER A 175 5.87 10.91 1.95
N PHE A 176 6.95 10.16 1.69
CA PHE A 176 7.03 8.73 1.99
C PHE A 176 6.74 8.46 3.47
N THR A 177 7.38 9.18 4.39
CA THR A 177 7.11 8.99 5.83
C THR A 177 5.67 9.38 6.23
N ALA A 178 5.09 10.41 5.62
CA ALA A 178 3.69 10.78 5.87
C ALA A 178 2.71 9.69 5.41
N TYR A 179 2.95 9.09 4.23
CA TYR A 179 2.14 7.98 3.72
C TYR A 179 2.32 6.69 4.52
N CYS A 180 3.53 6.37 4.98
CA CYS A 180 3.77 5.26 5.93
C CYS A 180 2.97 5.44 7.23
N ASN A 181 2.96 6.65 7.81
CA ASN A 181 2.15 6.94 8.99
C ASN A 181 0.65 6.79 8.70
N ALA A 182 0.16 7.36 7.59
CA ALA A 182 -1.25 7.23 7.18
C ALA A 182 -1.67 5.77 6.96
N LEU A 183 -0.78 4.92 6.43
CA LEU A 183 -0.99 3.48 6.26
C LEU A 183 -1.10 2.77 7.62
N VAL A 184 -0.23 3.08 8.59
CA VAL A 184 -0.31 2.53 9.96
C VAL A 184 -1.64 2.90 10.62
N PHE A 185 -2.06 4.17 10.58
CA PHE A 185 -3.36 4.59 11.14
C PHE A 185 -4.55 3.93 10.42
N SER A 186 -4.46 3.72 9.11
CA SER A 186 -5.50 3.03 8.33
C SER A 186 -5.57 1.54 8.67
N MET A 187 -4.44 0.87 8.87
CA MET A 187 -4.38 -0.52 9.35
C MET A 187 -4.95 -0.65 10.77
N VAL A 188 -4.59 0.23 11.70
CA VAL A 188 -5.16 0.23 13.06
C VAL A 188 -6.68 0.43 13.01
N LYS A 189 -7.19 1.31 12.14
CA LYS A 189 -8.63 1.45 11.88
C LYS A 189 -9.25 0.17 11.35
N LEU A 190 -8.67 -0.46 10.33
CA LEU A 190 -9.19 -1.69 9.73
C LEU A 190 -9.25 -2.84 10.76
N CYS A 191 -8.21 -3.03 11.55
CA CYS A 191 -8.19 -4.04 12.63
C CYS A 191 -9.28 -3.79 13.69
N ARG A 192 -9.51 -2.52 14.05
CA ARG A 192 -10.60 -2.16 14.96
C ARG A 192 -11.97 -2.43 14.35
N TYR A 193 -12.21 -2.03 13.10
CA TYR A 193 -13.48 -2.30 12.41
C TYR A 193 -13.77 -3.79 12.30
N HIS A 194 -12.77 -4.60 11.93
CA HIS A 194 -12.89 -6.05 11.88
C HIS A 194 -13.21 -6.66 13.26
N HIS A 195 -12.61 -6.16 14.34
CA HIS A 195 -12.94 -6.60 15.70
C HIS A 195 -14.36 -6.19 16.12
N GLU A 196 -14.76 -4.94 15.85
CA GLU A 196 -16.10 -4.41 16.14
C GLU A 196 -17.19 -5.14 15.34
N GLU A 197 -16.92 -5.55 14.10
CA GLU A 197 -17.82 -6.35 13.27
C GLU A 197 -17.98 -7.78 13.79
N ASN A 198 -16.88 -8.46 14.13
CA ASN A 198 -16.91 -9.78 14.77
C ASN A 198 -17.67 -9.76 16.10
N LEU A 199 -17.52 -8.70 16.91
CA LEU A 199 -18.29 -8.51 18.13
C LEU A 199 -19.80 -8.28 17.87
N ARG A 200 -20.17 -7.56 16.81
CA ARG A 200 -21.58 -7.40 16.43
C ARG A 200 -22.21 -8.71 15.99
N VAL A 201 -21.49 -9.52 15.21
CA VAL A 201 -21.96 -10.83 14.75
C VAL A 201 -22.09 -11.81 15.92
N SER A 202 -21.14 -11.86 16.86
CA SER A 202 -21.23 -12.73 18.04
C SER A 202 -22.38 -12.34 18.97
N MET A 203 -22.56 -11.04 19.25
CA MET A 203 -23.69 -10.53 20.04
C MET A 203 -25.05 -10.82 19.37
N ALA A 204 -25.14 -10.73 18.04
CA ALA A 204 -26.34 -11.09 17.31
C ALA A 204 -26.65 -12.60 17.36
N LYS A 205 -25.61 -13.45 17.29
CA LYS A 205 -25.75 -14.91 17.44
C LYS A 205 -26.18 -15.31 18.85
N GLU A 206 -25.59 -14.71 19.87
CA GLU A 206 -25.95 -14.99 21.28
C GLU A 206 -27.38 -14.53 21.59
N ARG A 207 -27.80 -13.35 21.09
CA ARG A 207 -29.20 -12.89 21.22
C ARG A 207 -30.20 -13.87 20.58
N LYS A 208 -29.87 -14.47 19.44
CA LYS A 208 -30.70 -15.52 18.83
C LYS A 208 -30.76 -16.79 19.70
N ARG A 209 -29.64 -17.19 20.32
CA ARG A 209 -29.59 -18.37 21.20
C ARG A 209 -30.48 -18.19 22.43
N LEU A 210 -30.38 -17.05 23.10
CA LEU A 210 -31.20 -16.72 24.28
C LEU A 210 -32.71 -16.71 23.97
N ILE A 211 -33.12 -16.12 22.83
CA ILE A 211 -34.53 -16.13 22.40
C ILE A 211 -35.02 -17.57 22.13
N ASN A 212 -34.17 -18.43 21.56
CA ASN A 212 -34.53 -19.81 21.28
C ASN A 212 -34.63 -20.67 22.57
N GLU A 213 -33.77 -20.43 23.56
CA GLU A 213 -33.85 -21.09 24.88
C GLU A 213 -35.14 -20.71 25.63
N ASP A 214 -35.59 -19.45 25.52
CA ASP A 214 -36.83 -18.95 26.12
C ASP A 214 -38.08 -19.60 25.49
N ILE A 215 -38.15 -19.64 24.15
CA ILE A 215 -39.25 -20.30 23.40
C ILE A 215 -39.37 -21.79 23.77
N VAL A 216 -38.26 -22.51 23.89
CA VAL A 216 -38.26 -23.93 24.28
C VAL A 216 -38.77 -24.12 25.73
N THR A 217 -38.55 -23.13 26.60
CA THR A 217 -39.01 -23.16 28.00
C THR A 217 -40.50 -22.82 28.12
N GLU A 218 -41.02 -21.94 27.26
CA GLU A 218 -42.45 -21.59 27.23
C GLU A 218 -43.35 -22.65 26.57
N VAL A 219 -42.83 -23.63 25.81
CA VAL A 219 -43.64 -24.76 25.33
C VAL A 219 -44.15 -25.57 26.53
N PRO A 220 -45.45 -25.49 26.90
CA PRO A 220 -45.86 -26.00 28.19
C PRO A 220 -45.91 -27.52 28.21
N VAL A 221 -45.74 -28.08 29.40
CA VAL A 221 -45.92 -29.50 29.73
C VAL A 221 -47.36 -30.02 29.49
N MET A 222 -48.26 -29.17 28.96
CA MET A 222 -49.62 -29.50 28.49
C MET A 222 -49.68 -30.74 27.57
N ALA A 223 -48.65 -31.00 26.76
CA ALA A 223 -48.59 -32.18 25.89
C ALA A 223 -48.36 -33.52 26.64
N ARG A 224 -48.00 -33.49 27.94
CA ARG A 224 -47.61 -34.70 28.70
C ARG A 224 -48.74 -35.31 29.52
N ASP A 225 -49.71 -34.51 29.99
CA ASP A 225 -50.78 -34.99 30.88
C ASP A 225 -51.89 -35.78 30.17
N GLU A 226 -52.25 -35.44 28.93
CA GLU A 226 -53.25 -36.21 28.17
C GLU A 226 -52.81 -37.67 27.93
N THR A 227 -51.49 -37.90 27.79
CA THR A 227 -50.94 -39.24 27.57
C THR A 227 -50.96 -40.09 28.84
N GLN A 228 -50.79 -39.50 30.04
CA GLN A 228 -50.88 -40.24 31.31
C GLN A 228 -52.32 -40.51 31.75
N ALA A 229 -53.25 -39.59 31.51
CA ALA A 229 -54.68 -39.82 31.71
C ALA A 229 -55.21 -41.00 30.86
N SER A 230 -54.68 -41.15 29.65
CA SER A 230 -55.04 -42.24 28.72
C SER A 230 -54.46 -43.60 29.13
N ALA A 231 -53.23 -43.64 29.67
CA ALA A 231 -52.57 -44.89 30.09
C ALA A 231 -53.19 -45.51 31.35
N SER A 232 -53.63 -44.69 32.31
CA SER A 232 -54.21 -45.16 33.57
C SER A 232 -55.56 -45.86 33.41
N ARG A 233 -56.40 -45.47 32.42
CA ARG A 233 -57.66 -46.17 32.10
C ARG A 233 -57.45 -47.56 31.49
N ARG A 234 -56.31 -47.84 30.83
CA ARG A 234 -56.07 -49.15 30.19
C ARG A 234 -55.62 -50.26 31.16
N ARG A 235 -55.11 -49.92 32.36
CA ARG A 235 -54.61 -50.91 33.34
C ARG A 235 -55.67 -51.64 34.16
N ARG A 236 -56.97 -51.37 33.97
CA ARG A 236 -58.08 -52.05 34.69
C ARG A 236 -58.75 -53.17 33.90
N ARG A 237 -58.25 -53.57 32.72
CA ARG A 237 -58.88 -54.59 31.86
C ARG A 237 -57.83 -55.37 31.05
N GLY A 238 -57.42 -56.54 31.53
CA GLY A 238 -56.50 -57.44 30.81
C GLY A 238 -55.75 -58.41 31.74
N ASP A 239 -56.33 -59.59 31.95
CA ASP A 239 -55.68 -60.76 32.57
C ASP A 239 -55.10 -61.69 31.48
N ARG A 240 -54.11 -62.53 31.83
CA ARG A 240 -53.47 -63.63 31.07
C ARG A 240 -52.75 -63.30 29.74
N SER A 241 -51.43 -63.52 29.71
CA SER A 241 -50.80 -64.66 29.00
C SER A 241 -49.27 -64.65 29.15
N SER A 242 -48.60 -65.78 28.94
CA SER A 242 -47.18 -66.05 29.23
C SER A 242 -46.25 -66.01 28.02
N GLY A 243 -44.99 -65.55 28.20
CA GLY A 243 -43.90 -65.67 27.21
C GLY A 243 -42.57 -65.04 27.68
N PRO A 244 -41.39 -65.67 27.45
CA PRO A 244 -40.08 -65.16 27.88
C PRO A 244 -39.44 -64.18 26.86
N PRO A 245 -38.37 -63.44 27.22
CA PRO A 245 -37.90 -62.27 26.48
C PRO A 245 -36.78 -62.55 25.47
N PRO A 246 -36.53 -61.59 24.56
CA PRO A 246 -35.17 -61.29 24.11
C PRO A 246 -34.77 -59.83 24.36
N SER A 247 -33.47 -59.62 24.60
CA SER A 247 -32.80 -58.32 24.62
C SER A 247 -32.59 -57.78 23.21
N THR A 248 -32.66 -56.46 22.98
CA THR A 248 -31.70 -55.65 22.17
C THR A 248 -32.06 -54.15 22.21
N ALA A 249 -31.04 -53.32 22.49
CA ALA A 249 -30.80 -51.88 22.22
C ALA A 249 -31.94 -50.82 22.12
N PRO A 250 -31.73 -49.58 22.63
CA PRO A 250 -32.62 -48.44 22.42
C PRO A 250 -32.43 -47.79 21.03
N ILE A 251 -33.55 -47.42 20.39
CA ILE A 251 -33.55 -46.60 19.17
C ILE A 251 -33.60 -45.12 19.55
N MET A 252 -32.68 -44.36 18.96
CA MET A 252 -32.51 -42.91 19.11
C MET A 252 -33.59 -42.15 18.31
N PRO A 253 -34.28 -41.14 18.87
CA PRO A 253 -35.18 -40.28 18.09
C PRO A 253 -34.39 -39.34 17.15
N PRO A 254 -35.01 -38.86 16.06
CA PRO A 254 -34.29 -38.26 14.93
C PRO A 254 -33.74 -36.86 15.22
N ALA A 255 -32.59 -36.56 14.62
CA ALA A 255 -32.09 -35.20 14.51
C ALA A 255 -33.03 -34.35 13.65
N LEU A 256 -33.47 -33.20 14.16
CA LEU A 256 -34.04 -32.16 13.31
C LEU A 256 -32.88 -31.45 12.59
N GLN A 257 -32.91 -31.43 11.26
CA GLN A 257 -31.83 -30.87 10.47
C GLN A 257 -31.75 -29.34 10.65
N SER A 258 -30.52 -28.86 10.89
CA SER A 258 -30.14 -27.49 10.61
C SER A 258 -30.01 -27.30 9.10
N GLU A 259 -30.86 -26.49 8.50
CA GLU A 259 -30.58 -25.92 7.17
C GLU A 259 -29.61 -24.74 7.34
N ASP A 260 -28.35 -24.97 6.97
CA ASP A 260 -27.37 -23.91 6.76
C ASP A 260 -27.50 -23.43 5.31
N PRO A 261 -27.53 -22.10 5.04
CA PRO A 261 -27.65 -21.58 3.69
C PRO A 261 -26.28 -21.35 3.06
N ASP A 262 -25.82 -22.27 2.21
CA ASP A 262 -24.87 -21.94 1.14
C ASP A 262 -24.82 -23.05 0.06
N GLN A 263 -24.49 -22.66 -1.18
CA GLN A 263 -24.37 -23.50 -2.40
C GLN A 263 -25.67 -24.18 -2.91
N ILE A 264 -26.21 -23.88 -4.09
CA ILE A 264 -25.55 -23.68 -5.40
C ILE A 264 -26.38 -22.74 -6.29
N LEU A 265 -25.72 -21.75 -6.90
CA LEU A 265 -26.22 -21.02 -8.05
C LEU A 265 -25.87 -21.83 -9.32
N SER A 266 -26.85 -22.37 -10.03
CA SER A 266 -26.67 -22.96 -11.36
C SER A 266 -27.97 -22.89 -12.16
N VAL A 267 -28.01 -21.95 -13.12
CA VAL A 267 -28.91 -21.99 -14.28
C VAL A 267 -28.07 -21.58 -15.50
N GLU A 268 -28.17 -22.38 -16.56
CA GLU A 268 -27.36 -22.31 -17.79
C GLU A 268 -28.01 -21.47 -18.92
N GLY A 269 -27.20 -21.10 -19.92
CA GLY A 269 -27.61 -20.62 -21.25
C GLY A 269 -28.06 -19.14 -21.33
N ILE A 270 -28.00 -18.41 -22.46
CA ILE A 270 -27.65 -18.63 -23.88
C ILE A 270 -27.15 -17.24 -24.40
N ASP A 271 -26.21 -16.99 -25.33
CA ASP A 271 -25.53 -17.77 -26.40
C ASP A 271 -24.05 -17.32 -26.61
N ASN A 272 -23.34 -17.92 -27.59
CA ASN A 272 -22.13 -17.36 -28.23
C ASN A 272 -21.98 -17.88 -29.68
N PRO A 273 -21.77 -16.99 -30.67
CA PRO A 273 -20.73 -17.30 -31.66
C PRO A 273 -19.93 -16.07 -32.13
N GLY A 274 -18.58 -16.14 -32.15
CA GLY A 274 -17.78 -15.01 -32.65
C GLY A 274 -16.25 -15.07 -32.58
N ALA A 275 -15.61 -16.23 -32.76
CA ALA A 275 -14.16 -16.32 -32.97
C ALA A 275 -13.88 -17.34 -34.10
N PRO A 276 -12.86 -17.12 -34.97
CA PRO A 276 -11.49 -17.45 -34.56
C PRO A 276 -10.40 -16.50 -35.09
N GLY A 277 -9.25 -16.45 -34.40
CA GLY A 277 -8.10 -15.63 -34.79
C GLY A 277 -6.85 -15.87 -33.93
N ALA A 278 -6.55 -17.12 -33.59
CA ALA A 278 -5.40 -17.45 -32.74
C ALA A 278 -4.07 -17.43 -33.51
N ALA A 279 -3.11 -16.63 -33.05
CA ALA A 279 -1.71 -16.71 -33.42
C ALA A 279 -0.86 -17.15 -32.21
N ARG A 280 0.15 -17.98 -32.48
CA ARG A 280 0.82 -18.88 -31.52
C ARG A 280 2.08 -18.24 -30.90
N PRO A 281 2.41 -18.48 -29.63
CA PRO A 281 3.67 -18.04 -29.04
C PRO A 281 4.86 -18.89 -29.51
N THR A 282 6.01 -18.26 -29.74
CA THR A 282 7.30 -18.90 -30.04
C THR A 282 8.24 -18.91 -28.82
N PRO A 283 9.08 -19.96 -28.65
CA PRO A 283 9.99 -20.10 -27.51
C PRO A 283 11.27 -19.24 -27.63
N PRO A 284 12.04 -19.06 -26.54
CA PRO A 284 13.23 -18.21 -26.52
C PRO A 284 14.43 -18.86 -27.21
N THR A 285 15.23 -18.05 -27.92
CA THR A 285 16.54 -18.45 -28.45
C THR A 285 17.65 -17.93 -27.53
N ALA A 286 18.67 -18.75 -27.32
CA ALA A 286 19.69 -18.54 -26.30
C ALA A 286 20.85 -17.64 -26.74
N GLY A 287 21.50 -17.05 -25.74
CA GLY A 287 22.96 -16.99 -25.67
C GLY A 287 23.65 -15.79 -26.32
N HIS A 288 24.17 -14.89 -25.47
CA HIS A 288 25.59 -14.51 -25.52
C HIS A 288 26.09 -14.23 -24.10
N ALA A 289 27.15 -14.93 -23.70
CA ALA A 289 27.96 -14.64 -22.51
C ALA A 289 29.28 -13.97 -22.97
N ILE A 290 30.25 -13.82 -22.05
CA ILE A 290 31.64 -13.29 -22.23
C ILE A 290 31.75 -11.77 -21.98
N PRO A 291 32.70 -11.29 -21.14
CA PRO A 291 33.28 -11.91 -19.94
C PRO A 291 33.40 -10.94 -18.74
N ALA A 292 33.76 -11.45 -17.56
CA ALA A 292 34.27 -10.63 -16.45
C ALA A 292 35.80 -10.76 -16.36
N SER A 293 36.52 -9.64 -16.24
CA SER A 293 37.94 -9.51 -15.85
C SER A 293 38.34 -8.03 -15.80
N PRO A 294 39.41 -7.63 -15.09
CA PRO A 294 39.79 -8.07 -13.75
C PRO A 294 39.93 -6.88 -12.78
N MET A 295 40.34 -7.17 -11.55
CA MET A 295 40.51 -6.21 -10.45
C MET A 295 41.96 -5.69 -10.42
N ASP A 296 42.19 -4.41 -10.74
CA ASP A 296 43.51 -3.77 -10.63
C ASP A 296 43.64 -2.92 -9.36
N THR A 297 44.54 -3.34 -8.47
CA THR A 297 44.99 -2.59 -7.28
C THR A 297 46.22 -1.73 -7.60
N PRO A 298 46.24 -0.42 -7.25
CA PRO A 298 47.46 0.36 -7.14
C PRO A 298 48.16 0.20 -5.76
N PRO A 299 49.46 0.50 -5.64
CA PRO A 299 50.32 -0.06 -4.58
C PRO A 299 50.49 0.82 -3.33
N SER A 300 50.95 0.16 -2.26
CA SER A 300 51.45 0.78 -1.02
C SER A 300 52.69 1.65 -1.27
N PRO A 301 52.80 2.85 -0.65
CA PRO A 301 54.06 3.59 -0.60
C PRO A 301 54.95 3.04 0.54
N THR A 302 56.06 2.40 0.18
CA THR A 302 57.17 2.12 1.10
C THR A 302 57.82 3.41 1.58
N GLY A 303 58.12 3.50 2.87
CA GLY A 303 58.81 4.66 3.44
C GLY A 303 60.25 4.81 2.93
N GLY A 304 60.62 6.06 2.64
CA GLY A 304 62.00 6.47 2.39
C GLY A 304 62.23 7.80 3.12
N GLY A 305 62.75 7.74 4.34
CA GLY A 305 63.11 8.95 5.07
C GLY A 305 64.35 9.59 4.45
N ASN A 306 64.40 10.92 4.39
CA ASN A 306 65.68 11.61 4.38
C ASN A 306 65.61 12.90 5.19
N GLN A 307 66.75 13.26 5.76
CA GLN A 307 66.86 14.18 6.89
C GLN A 307 67.41 15.56 6.48
N ILE A 308 67.27 16.55 7.36
CA ILE A 308 68.10 17.76 7.48
C ILE A 308 68.06 18.75 6.30
N ARG A 309 67.50 19.95 6.54
CA ARG A 309 68.34 21.14 6.85
C ARG A 309 67.55 22.27 7.50
N LEU A 310 67.94 22.65 8.73
CA LEU A 310 67.72 24.00 9.22
C LEU A 310 68.75 24.92 8.56
N SER A 311 68.38 26.16 8.26
CA SER A 311 69.15 27.35 8.68
C SER A 311 68.32 28.64 8.52
N PRO A 312 68.67 29.71 9.25
CA PRO A 312 67.81 30.88 9.44
C PRO A 312 68.19 32.07 8.57
N GLU A 313 67.28 33.04 8.47
CA GLU A 313 67.47 34.45 8.86
C GLU A 313 66.10 35.08 9.18
#